data_AF-A0A6L7GQ09-F1
#
_entry.id   AF-A0A6L7GQ09-F1
#
_cell.length_a   1.000
_cell.length_b   1.000
_cell.length_c   1.000
_cell.angle_alpha   90.00
_cell.angle_beta   90.00
_cell.angle_gamma   90.00
#
_symmetry.space_group_name_H-M   'P 1'
#
loop_
_entity.id
_entity.type
_entity.pdbx_description
1 polymer ?
#
loop_
_entity_poly.entity_id
_entity_poly.type
_entity_poly.pdbx_seq_one_letter_code
_entity_poly.pdbx_strand_id
1 'polypeptide(L)'
;MTSYGVGDALRERYGDRVVDRLHDLIDYCGEARQLVDDGRSVLLTQWRQQRAAEAVVGRIGEAASHLPVEFRNAYAGQPWDLIIGIRIVVDHRYRSLDYNQVWTALEAADALRRYIEDDVFGSGA
;
A
#
# COMPACT_ATOMS: atom_id res chain seq x y z
N MET A 1 23.50 15.02 -0.88
CA MET A 1 22.22 15.70 -1.13
C MET A 1 21.21 15.03 -0.22
N THR A 2 20.78 15.74 0.81
CA THR A 2 20.05 15.19 1.96
C THR A 2 18.64 14.74 1.52
N SER A 3 18.14 13.64 2.09
CA SER A 3 16.76 13.10 1.91
C SER A 3 15.64 14.15 2.02
N TYR A 4 15.92 15.32 2.59
CA TYR A 4 15.02 16.47 2.67
C TYR A 4 14.62 17.05 1.29
N GLY A 5 15.48 16.99 0.27
CA GLY A 5 15.21 17.68 -1.00
C GLY A 5 14.12 17.06 -1.89
N VAL A 6 13.98 15.73 -1.89
CA VAL A 6 13.01 15.05 -2.78
C VAL A 6 11.60 15.12 -2.20
N GLY A 7 11.47 14.97 -0.88
CA GLY A 7 10.18 15.14 -0.19
C GLY A 7 9.60 16.53 -0.42
N ASP A 8 10.43 17.56 -0.43
CA ASP A 8 9.99 18.94 -0.68
C ASP A 8 9.54 19.16 -2.13
N ALA A 9 10.20 18.54 -3.12
CA ALA A 9 9.77 18.60 -4.52
C ALA A 9 8.41 17.91 -4.75
N LEU A 10 8.17 16.78 -4.08
CA LEU A 10 6.86 16.11 -4.11
C LEU A 10 5.76 16.96 -3.47
N ARG A 11 6.06 17.63 -2.35
CA ARG A 11 5.13 18.56 -1.70
C ARG A 11 4.81 19.75 -2.60
N GLU A 12 5.81 20.32 -3.27
CA GLU A 12 5.61 21.44 -4.20
C GLU A 12 4.74 21.02 -5.40
N ARG A 13 4.97 19.83 -5.95
CA ARG A 13 4.29 19.36 -7.16
C ARG A 13 2.89 18.80 -6.91
N TYR A 14 2.72 18.03 -5.84
CA TYR A 14 1.50 17.26 -5.57
C TYR A 14 0.78 17.63 -4.27
N GLY A 15 1.42 18.44 -3.41
CA GLY A 15 0.88 18.90 -2.14
C GLY A 15 1.14 17.95 -0.97
N ASP A 16 1.08 18.50 0.25
CA ASP A 16 1.36 17.76 1.50
C ASP A 16 0.48 16.51 1.65
N ARG A 17 -0.81 16.62 1.29
CA ARG A 17 -1.74 15.48 1.38
C ARG A 17 -1.29 14.27 0.59
N VAL A 18 -0.69 14.46 -0.59
CA VAL A 18 -0.19 13.33 -1.39
C VAL A 18 1.01 12.69 -0.70
N VAL A 19 1.92 13.51 -0.16
CA VAL A 19 3.07 13.00 0.60
C VAL A 19 2.63 12.27 1.86
N ASP A 20 1.62 12.77 2.58
CA ASP A 20 1.02 12.07 3.72
C ASP A 20 0.45 10.71 3.31
N ARG A 21 -0.25 10.61 2.16
CA ARG A 21 -0.75 9.32 1.64
C ARG A 21 0.37 8.36 1.27
N LEU A 22 1.52 8.86 0.79
CA LEU A 22 2.68 8.01 0.50
C LEU A 22 3.32 7.47 1.78
N HIS A 23 3.39 8.27 2.85
CA HIS A 23 3.81 7.79 4.16
C HIS A 23 2.82 6.78 4.74
N ASP A 24 1.52 7.05 4.65
CA ASP A 24 0.47 6.11 5.05
C ASP A 24 0.65 4.76 4.31
N LEU A 25 0.93 4.77 3.00
CA LEU A 25 1.19 3.56 2.23
C LEU A 25 2.43 2.81 2.71
N ILE A 26 3.53 3.50 3.03
CA ILE A 26 4.73 2.89 3.59
C ILE A 26 4.40 2.18 4.91
N ASP A 27 3.69 2.86 5.81
CA ASP A 27 3.34 2.33 7.12
C ASP A 27 2.43 1.10 7.01
N TYR A 28 1.37 1.16 6.19
CA TYR A 28 0.47 0.02 6.00
C TYR A 28 1.14 -1.16 5.29
N CYS A 29 2.06 -0.92 4.36
CA CYS A 29 2.86 -2.00 3.77
C CYS A 29 3.83 -2.60 4.81
N GLY A 30 4.31 -1.80 5.76
CA GLY A 30 5.05 -2.29 6.93
C GLY A 30 4.21 -3.18 7.84
N GLU A 31 2.95 -2.81 8.09
CA GLU A 31 1.99 -3.68 8.81
C GLU A 31 1.73 -4.98 8.03
N ALA A 32 1.58 -4.90 6.69
CA ALA A 32 1.41 -6.07 5.85
C ALA A 32 2.60 -7.03 5.96
N ARG A 33 3.83 -6.49 6.03
CA ARG A 33 5.04 -7.28 6.24
C ARG A 33 5.03 -8.04 7.56
N GLN A 34 4.60 -7.41 8.65
CA GLN A 34 4.48 -8.09 9.95
C GLN A 34 3.49 -9.26 9.88
N LEU A 35 2.35 -9.07 9.20
CA LEU A 35 1.37 -10.15 9.01
C LEU A 35 1.92 -11.32 8.18
N VAL A 36 2.80 -11.03 7.20
CA VAL A 36 3.52 -12.06 6.43
C VAL A 36 4.54 -12.79 7.31
N ASP A 37 5.29 -12.06 8.13
CA ASP A 37 6.30 -12.64 9.02
C ASP A 37 5.65 -13.53 10.11
N ASP A 38 4.44 -13.22 10.57
CA ASP A 38 3.64 -14.10 11.45
C ASP A 38 3.26 -15.44 10.79
N GLY A 39 3.22 -15.48 9.46
CA GLY A 39 3.12 -16.70 8.67
C GLY A 39 1.72 -17.00 8.11
N ARG A 40 1.71 -17.63 6.92
CA ARG A 40 0.49 -17.92 6.16
C ARG A 40 -0.53 -18.77 6.91
N SER A 41 -0.07 -19.77 7.66
CA SER A 41 -0.96 -20.65 8.44
C SER A 41 -1.71 -19.87 9.53
N VAL A 42 -1.09 -18.85 10.11
CA VAL A 42 -1.71 -17.97 11.11
C VAL A 42 -2.84 -17.17 10.44
N LEU A 43 -2.59 -16.57 9.28
CA LEU A 43 -3.63 -15.87 8.52
C LEU A 43 -4.81 -16.79 8.16
N LEU A 44 -4.54 -18.01 7.70
CA LEU A 44 -5.60 -18.92 7.25
C LEU A 44 -6.44 -19.51 8.40
N THR A 45 -5.95 -19.46 9.65
CA THR A 45 -6.60 -20.14 10.79
C THR A 45 -7.04 -19.20 11.91
N GLN A 46 -6.51 -17.99 12.00
CA GLN A 46 -6.78 -17.06 13.11
C GLN A 46 -7.63 -15.87 12.65
N TRP A 47 -8.87 -15.80 13.14
CA TRP A 47 -9.80 -14.73 12.76
C TRP A 47 -9.29 -13.32 13.06
N ARG A 48 -8.47 -13.14 14.11
CA ARG A 48 -7.86 -11.83 14.42
C ARG A 48 -6.85 -11.42 13.35
N GLN A 49 -6.04 -12.37 12.89
CA GLN A 49 -5.08 -12.15 11.81
C GLN A 49 -5.80 -11.81 10.51
N GLN A 50 -6.92 -12.48 10.25
CA GLN A 50 -7.79 -12.20 9.11
C GLN A 50 -8.35 -10.77 9.15
N ARG A 51 -8.86 -10.33 10.31
CA ARG A 51 -9.36 -8.94 10.47
C ARG A 51 -8.25 -7.91 10.34
N ALA A 52 -7.06 -8.18 10.87
CA ALA A 52 -5.91 -7.31 10.69
C ALA A 52 -5.53 -7.21 9.21
N ALA A 53 -5.43 -8.34 8.51
CA ALA A 53 -5.10 -8.37 7.07
C ALA A 53 -6.13 -7.66 6.20
N GLU A 54 -7.42 -7.87 6.46
CA GLU A 54 -8.51 -7.14 5.79
C GLU A 54 -8.34 -5.63 5.97
N ALA A 55 -8.11 -5.18 7.21
CA ALA A 55 -7.97 -3.77 7.50
C ALA A 55 -6.73 -3.16 6.84
N VAL A 56 -5.59 -3.85 6.89
CA VAL A 56 -4.33 -3.41 6.25
C VAL A 56 -4.50 -3.29 4.74
N VAL A 57 -5.02 -4.32 4.08
CA VAL A 57 -5.25 -4.33 2.63
C VAL A 57 -6.24 -3.23 2.22
N GLY A 58 -7.32 -3.06 2.98
CA GLY A 58 -8.28 -1.99 2.75
C GLY A 58 -7.66 -0.59 2.86
N ARG A 59 -6.82 -0.35 3.87
CA ARG A 59 -6.12 0.92 4.07
C ARG A 59 -5.10 1.23 2.97
N ILE A 60 -4.37 0.22 2.48
CA ILE A 60 -3.48 0.36 1.32
C ILE A 60 -4.29 0.84 0.10
N GLY A 61 -5.39 0.16 -0.20
CA GLY A 61 -6.25 0.54 -1.34
C GLY A 61 -6.87 1.94 -1.17
N GLU A 62 -7.32 2.29 0.04
CA GLU A 62 -7.86 3.61 0.36
C GLU A 62 -6.83 4.72 0.13
N ALA A 63 -5.64 4.58 0.73
CA ALA A 63 -4.56 5.56 0.60
C ALA A 63 -4.14 5.74 -0.86
N ALA A 64 -4.00 4.63 -1.62
CA ALA A 64 -3.71 4.67 -3.04
C ALA A 64 -4.80 5.37 -3.87
N SER A 65 -6.07 5.26 -3.46
CA SER A 65 -7.20 5.88 -4.19
C SER A 65 -7.21 7.41 -4.10
N HIS A 66 -6.53 7.97 -3.10
CA HIS A 66 -6.34 9.40 -2.94
C HIS A 66 -5.16 9.96 -3.72
N LEU A 67 -4.34 9.11 -4.35
CA LEU A 67 -3.27 9.57 -5.22
C LEU A 67 -3.88 10.08 -6.54
N PRO A 68 -3.57 11.33 -6.93
CA PRO A 68 -4.16 11.92 -8.11
C PRO A 68 -3.68 11.21 -9.38
N VAL A 69 -4.46 11.29 -10.46
CA VAL A 69 -4.19 10.52 -11.69
C VAL A 69 -2.86 10.90 -12.32
N GLU A 70 -2.48 12.18 -12.26
CA GLU A 70 -1.20 12.69 -12.74
C GLU A 70 -0.01 12.13 -11.95
N PHE A 71 -0.18 11.84 -10.66
CA PHE A 71 0.84 11.16 -9.86
C PHE A 71 0.98 9.70 -10.33
N ARG A 72 -0.14 8.98 -10.41
CA ARG A 72 -0.16 7.56 -10.80
C ARG A 72 0.39 7.33 -12.21
N ASN A 73 0.15 8.28 -13.12
CA ASN A 73 0.71 8.27 -14.46
C ASN A 73 2.22 8.57 -14.48
N ALA A 74 2.69 9.51 -13.65
CA ALA A 74 4.12 9.84 -13.56
C ALA A 74 4.93 8.70 -12.91
N TYR A 75 4.35 8.03 -11.92
CA TYR A 75 4.95 6.92 -11.17
C TYR A 75 4.29 5.58 -11.54
N ALA A 76 4.30 5.23 -12.83
CA ALA A 76 3.61 4.05 -13.35
C ALA A 76 4.32 2.70 -13.08
N GLY A 77 5.30 2.66 -12.17
CA GLY A 77 6.04 1.44 -11.81
C GLY A 77 5.25 0.44 -10.96
N GLN A 78 4.05 0.82 -10.51
CA GLN A 78 3.14 -0.03 -9.73
C GLN A 78 1.74 -0.06 -10.37
N PRO A 79 1.00 -1.18 -10.24
CA PRO A 79 -0.33 -1.33 -10.82
C PRO A 79 -1.39 -0.64 -9.95
N TRP A 80 -1.39 0.70 -9.95
CA TRP A 80 -2.23 1.50 -9.05
C TRP A 80 -3.71 1.14 -9.09
N ASP A 81 -4.29 0.91 -10.28
CA ASP A 81 -5.70 0.58 -10.40
C ASP A 81 -6.04 -0.76 -9.74
N LEU A 82 -5.11 -1.73 -9.78
CA LEU A 82 -5.25 -3.01 -9.08
C LEU A 82 -5.17 -2.82 -7.56
N ILE A 83 -4.21 -2.01 -7.10
CA ILE A 83 -4.02 -1.69 -5.67
C ILE A 83 -5.29 -1.00 -5.13
N ILE A 84 -5.84 -0.03 -5.85
CA ILE A 84 -7.09 0.66 -5.48
C ILE A 84 -8.26 -0.31 -5.45
N GLY A 85 -8.35 -1.21 -6.44
CA GLY A 85 -9.43 -2.19 -6.55
C GLY A 85 -9.51 -3.16 -5.36
N ILE A 86 -8.45 -3.33 -4.59
CA ILE A 86 -8.39 -4.28 -3.48
C ILE A 86 -9.33 -3.93 -2.33
N ARG A 87 -9.60 -2.63 -2.11
CA ARG A 87 -10.55 -2.13 -1.11
C ARG A 87 -11.95 -2.72 -1.31
N ILE A 88 -12.37 -2.87 -2.58
CA ILE A 88 -13.71 -3.36 -2.94
C ILE A 88 -13.86 -4.84 -2.57
N VAL A 89 -12.78 -5.62 -2.71
CA VAL A 89 -12.80 -7.06 -2.39
C VAL A 89 -13.02 -7.25 -0.89
N VAL A 90 -12.31 -6.49 -0.06
CA VAL A 90 -12.43 -6.55 1.40
C VAL A 90 -13.82 -6.09 1.87
N ASP A 91 -14.30 -4.93 1.41
CA ASP A 91 -15.54 -4.33 1.95
C ASP A 91 -16.82 -5.04 1.51
N HIS A 92 -16.86 -5.67 0.33
CA HIS A 92 -18.10 -6.21 -0.25
C HIS A 92 -18.21 -7.74 -0.21
N ARG A 93 -17.14 -8.47 0.17
CA ARG A 93 -17.10 -9.94 0.20
C ARG A 93 -16.73 -10.53 1.57
N TYR A 94 -16.98 -9.82 2.68
CA TYR A 94 -16.69 -10.24 4.07
C TYR A 94 -17.13 -11.68 4.45
N ARG A 95 -18.06 -12.32 3.72
CA ARG A 95 -18.53 -13.70 3.95
C ARG A 95 -17.92 -14.77 3.04
N SER A 96 -17.11 -14.40 2.06
CA SER A 96 -16.53 -15.33 1.07
C SER A 96 -15.13 -14.90 0.62
N LEU A 97 -14.40 -14.19 1.49
CA LEU A 97 -13.07 -13.69 1.15
C LEU A 97 -12.10 -14.87 1.03
N ASP A 98 -11.44 -14.97 -0.12
CA ASP A 98 -10.38 -15.96 -0.30
C ASP A 98 -9.09 -15.44 0.35
N TYR A 99 -8.81 -15.91 1.57
CA TYR A 99 -7.60 -15.48 2.30
C TYR A 99 -6.29 -15.91 1.63
N ASN A 100 -6.33 -16.78 0.60
CA ASN A 100 -5.15 -17.00 -0.23
C ASN A 100 -4.85 -15.77 -1.10
N GLN A 101 -5.88 -15.09 -1.61
CA GLN A 101 -5.70 -13.85 -2.36
C GLN A 101 -5.25 -12.70 -1.44
N VAL A 102 -5.77 -12.66 -0.21
CA VAL A 102 -5.28 -11.72 0.82
C VAL A 102 -3.80 -11.96 1.10
N TRP A 103 -3.38 -13.21 1.28
CA TRP A 103 -1.98 -13.56 1.47
C TRP A 103 -1.10 -13.02 0.33
N THR A 104 -1.48 -13.29 -0.92
CA THR A 104 -0.75 -12.78 -2.10
C THR A 104 -0.65 -11.25 -2.10
N ALA A 105 -1.72 -10.56 -1.69
CA ALA A 105 -1.72 -9.10 -1.60
C ALA A 105 -0.76 -8.58 -0.52
N LEU A 106 -0.72 -9.24 0.64
CA LEU A 106 0.21 -8.88 1.72
C LEU A 106 1.66 -9.09 1.30
N GLU A 107 1.98 -10.18 0.59
CA GLU A 107 3.33 -10.42 0.05
C GLU A 107 3.73 -9.35 -0.97
N ALA A 108 2.80 -8.94 -1.83
CA ALA A 108 3.04 -7.91 -2.84
C ALA A 108 3.27 -6.51 -2.22
N ALA A 109 2.75 -6.25 -1.02
CA ALA A 109 2.86 -4.94 -0.37
C ALA A 109 4.32 -4.51 -0.09
N ASP A 110 5.24 -5.45 0.15
CA ASP A 110 6.66 -5.13 0.38
C ASP A 110 7.32 -4.55 -0.89
N ALA A 111 6.90 -4.99 -2.08
CA ALA A 111 7.37 -4.43 -3.35
C ALA A 111 6.83 -3.01 -3.56
N LEU A 112 5.57 -2.75 -3.19
CA LEU A 112 4.99 -1.40 -3.23
C LEU A 112 5.73 -0.46 -2.25
N ARG A 113 6.02 -0.92 -1.03
CA ARG A 113 6.77 -0.12 -0.05
C ARG A 113 8.13 0.30 -0.59
N ARG A 114 8.92 -0.66 -1.08
CA ARG A 114 10.24 -0.40 -1.69
C ARG A 114 10.14 0.57 -2.86
N TYR A 115 9.15 0.39 -3.74
CA TYR A 115 8.95 1.32 -4.85
C TYR A 115 8.69 2.76 -4.37
N ILE A 116 7.88 2.94 -3.33
CA ILE A 116 7.63 4.28 -2.79
C ILE A 116 8.91 4.85 -2.15
N GLU A 117 9.64 4.06 -1.36
CA GLU A 117 10.88 4.49 -0.70
C GLU A 117 12.01 4.81 -1.71
N ASP A 118 12.25 3.92 -2.66
CA ASP A 118 13.40 3.94 -3.56
C ASP A 118 13.12 4.73 -4.84
N ASP A 119 11.95 4.58 -5.44
CA ASP A 119 11.64 5.20 -6.73
C ASP A 119 10.82 6.48 -6.59
N VAL A 120 9.90 6.58 -5.63
CA VAL A 120 9.10 7.82 -5.47
C VAL A 120 9.87 8.86 -4.65
N PHE A 121 10.37 8.47 -3.47
CA PHE A 121 11.16 9.36 -2.60
C PHE A 121 12.66 9.36 -2.95
N GLY A 122 13.17 8.33 -3.62
CA GLY A 122 14.57 8.28 -4.06
C GLY A 122 14.82 8.85 -5.46
N SER A 123 13.81 8.99 -6.32
CA SER A 123 13.98 9.67 -7.61
C SER A 123 14.04 11.19 -7.44
N GLY A 124 15.25 11.74 -7.45
CA GLY A 124 15.48 13.09 -7.90
C GLY A 124 15.46 13.12 -9.43
N ALA A 125 14.29 13.38 -10.02
CA ALA A 125 14.14 13.66 -11.45
C ALA A 125 13.67 15.09 -11.66
#